data_AF-A0A956U293-F1
#
_entry.id   AF-A0A956U293-F1
#
_cell.length_a   1.000
_cell.length_b   1.000
_cell.length_c   1.000
_cell.angle_alpha   90.00
_cell.angle_beta   90.00
_cell.angle_gamma   90.00
#
_symmetry.space_group_name_H-M   'P 1'
#
loop_
_entity.id
_entity.type
_entity.pdbx_description
1 polymer ?
#
loop_
_entity_poly.entity_id
_entity_poly.type
_entity_poly.pdbx_seq_one_letter_code
_entity_poly.pdbx_strand_id
1 'polypeptide(L)'
;EAMKNALLKNRGRSREDVIKTLIDSFHYPRLGPGMMWEAIAERITSDGSDLVMNADVCRLRVSGGRVESVTVRHGGGERDVKGSHFISSMPVRELIRAIDPPPPDEVIEAANDLKYRDFLTVSLIIDTQVLFPDNWIYIHDPGVRLGRIQNFKNWSEEMVPDPKKTCLGLEYFCFEGDGLWTMSDRDLIELGKKELGLIGICDPSLVVDGTVVRMPKAYPVYDSTYRESLATIRGYLSSLSNLQLVGRNGMHKYNNQDHSMLTAMLAARNISGANYDLWRVNTDQEYHEEGEAGDYGLSEYEGLSSTQPRVPESVPRPIEQVIIRAFARLDKLAFALSVGTATGLAVFLATMFLILKGGTGAHKYVGLLDQYFAGYTISVEGAFIGLGYSFFWGFIFGWLFAYIRNFFTGLFIFKIKRERELSSFKNFIDYI
;
A
#
# COMPACT_ATOMS: atom_id res chain seq x y z
N GLU A 1 7.26 1.46 21.87
CA GLU A 1 6.24 2.35 22.48
C GLU A 1 4.94 1.64 22.88
N ALA A 2 4.45 0.66 22.12
CA ALA A 2 3.22 -0.08 22.45
C ALA A 2 3.19 -0.73 23.86
N MET A 3 4.30 -1.31 24.34
CA MET A 3 4.36 -1.88 25.70
C MET A 3 4.30 -0.83 26.83
N LYS A 4 4.80 0.39 26.57
CA LYS A 4 4.76 1.47 27.58
C LYS A 4 3.33 1.95 27.83
N ASN A 5 2.49 1.93 26.80
CA ASN A 5 1.08 2.33 26.89
C ASN A 5 0.19 1.28 27.56
N ALA A 6 0.56 0.00 27.53
CA ALA A 6 -0.19 -1.08 28.18
C ALA A 6 -0.03 -1.10 29.72
N LEU A 7 1.09 -0.63 30.24
CA LEU A 7 1.43 -0.67 31.68
C LEU A 7 0.95 0.56 32.46
N LEU A 8 0.64 1.67 31.79
CA LEU A 8 0.11 2.89 32.41
C LEU A 8 -1.40 2.93 32.19
N LYS A 9 -2.16 2.30 33.09
CA LYS A 9 -3.62 2.45 33.15
C LYS A 9 -4.00 3.93 33.23
N ASN A 10 -4.67 4.40 32.18
CA ASN A 10 -5.23 5.74 31.99
C ASN A 10 -5.91 6.28 33.26
N ARG A 11 -5.24 7.20 33.96
CA ARG A 11 -5.88 8.19 34.81
C ARG A 11 -5.74 9.55 34.12
N GLY A 12 -6.83 10.02 33.51
CA GLY A 12 -7.02 11.44 33.25
C GLY A 12 -6.71 11.97 31.84
N ARG A 13 -6.83 11.17 30.77
CA ARG A 13 -6.92 11.72 29.40
C ARG A 13 -8.37 11.74 28.93
N SER A 14 -8.81 12.88 28.40
CA SER A 14 -10.12 13.05 27.76
C SER A 14 -10.23 12.07 26.58
N ARG A 15 -11.46 11.65 26.29
CA ARG A 15 -11.81 10.68 25.23
C ARG A 15 -11.34 11.10 23.82
N GLU A 16 -10.84 12.31 23.63
CA GLU A 16 -10.41 12.88 22.35
C GLU A 16 -8.98 12.49 21.96
N ASP A 17 -8.12 12.10 22.92
CA ASP A 17 -6.73 11.68 22.66
C ASP A 17 -6.56 10.17 22.39
N VAL A 18 -7.67 9.43 22.32
CA VAL A 18 -7.63 8.01 21.93
C VAL A 18 -7.50 7.97 20.41
N ILE A 19 -6.41 7.37 19.93
CA ILE A 19 -6.16 7.11 18.52
C ILE A 19 -7.41 6.45 17.91
N LYS A 20 -8.19 7.22 17.11
CA LYS A 20 -9.30 6.71 16.29
C LYS A 20 -8.73 5.83 15.19
N THR A 21 -8.41 4.57 15.49
CA THR A 21 -7.91 3.61 14.50
C THR A 21 -8.81 2.40 14.31
N LEU A 22 -9.83 2.22 15.14
CA LEU A 22 -10.72 1.07 15.06
C LEU A 22 -12.17 1.53 15.20
N ILE A 23 -13.04 0.95 14.35
CA ILE A 23 -14.48 1.10 14.44
C ILE A 23 -14.94 0.34 15.69
N ASP A 24 -15.46 1.04 16.68
CA ASP A 24 -15.94 0.41 17.92
C ASP A 24 -17.31 -0.25 17.77
N SER A 25 -18.11 0.21 16.78
CA SER A 25 -19.42 -0.36 16.46
C SER A 25 -19.80 -0.03 15.02
N PHE A 26 -20.55 -0.91 14.37
CA PHE A 26 -21.11 -0.70 13.04
C PHE A 26 -22.49 -1.34 12.94
N HIS A 27 -23.33 -0.81 12.04
CA HIS A 27 -24.59 -1.44 11.70
C HIS A 27 -24.39 -2.47 10.59
N TYR A 28 -25.12 -3.57 10.67
CA TYR A 28 -25.05 -4.65 9.69
C TYR A 28 -26.44 -5.21 9.38
N PRO A 29 -26.80 -5.45 8.11
CA PRO A 29 -28.10 -6.02 7.79
C PRO A 29 -28.22 -7.47 8.25
N ARG A 30 -29.42 -7.86 8.70
CA ARG A 30 -29.71 -9.17 9.34
C ARG A 30 -29.25 -10.38 8.52
N LEU A 31 -29.42 -10.36 7.19
CA LEU A 31 -29.06 -11.46 6.29
C LEU A 31 -27.81 -11.16 5.46
N GLY A 32 -27.00 -10.19 5.87
CA GLY A 32 -25.78 -9.79 5.17
C GLY A 32 -25.94 -8.56 4.27
N PRO A 33 -24.83 -8.03 3.73
CA PRO A 33 -24.79 -6.72 3.06
C PRO A 33 -25.59 -6.70 1.75
N GLY A 34 -25.88 -7.86 1.17
CA GLY A 34 -26.71 -8.00 -0.04
C GLY A 34 -28.11 -7.43 0.13
N MET A 35 -28.71 -7.55 1.32
CA MET A 35 -30.07 -7.07 1.60
C MET A 35 -30.28 -5.60 1.24
N MET A 36 -29.28 -4.76 1.49
CA MET A 36 -29.38 -3.33 1.17
C MET A 36 -29.50 -3.11 -0.33
N TRP A 37 -28.74 -3.88 -1.13
CA TRP A 37 -28.74 -3.76 -2.59
C TRP A 37 -29.97 -4.39 -3.23
N GLU A 38 -30.49 -5.47 -2.66
CA GLU A 38 -31.78 -6.07 -3.03
C GLU A 38 -32.91 -5.05 -2.81
N ALA A 39 -32.97 -4.42 -1.64
CA ALA A 39 -33.96 -3.37 -1.35
C ALA A 39 -33.83 -2.16 -2.27
N ILE A 40 -32.61 -1.74 -2.63
CA ILE A 40 -32.38 -0.68 -3.62
C ILE A 40 -32.91 -1.11 -4.99
N ALA A 41 -32.60 -2.32 -5.44
CA ALA A 41 -33.06 -2.87 -6.72
C ALA A 41 -34.59 -2.91 -6.81
N GLU A 42 -35.26 -3.38 -5.76
CA GLU A 42 -36.72 -3.38 -5.67
C GLU A 42 -37.31 -1.97 -5.73
N ARG A 43 -36.67 -1.01 -5.05
CA ARG A 43 -37.15 0.37 -5.03
C ARG A 43 -37.01 1.06 -6.37
N ILE A 44 -35.85 0.98 -7.01
CA ILE A 44 -35.64 1.64 -8.32
C ILE A 44 -36.54 1.04 -9.40
N THR A 45 -36.78 -0.27 -9.37
CA THR A 45 -37.67 -0.93 -10.33
C THR A 45 -39.13 -0.58 -10.07
N SER A 46 -39.55 -0.49 -8.81
CA SER A 46 -40.90 0.00 -8.44
C SER A 46 -41.13 1.45 -8.84
N ASP A 47 -40.09 2.28 -8.81
CA ASP A 47 -40.11 3.68 -9.26
C ASP A 47 -40.04 3.80 -10.81
N GLY A 48 -40.02 2.68 -11.54
CA GLY A 48 -40.08 2.63 -13.00
C GLY A 48 -38.72 2.70 -13.71
N SER A 49 -37.61 2.58 -12.99
CA SER A 49 -36.27 2.49 -13.59
C SER A 49 -35.97 1.08 -14.08
N ASP A 50 -35.32 0.97 -15.24
CA ASP A 50 -34.89 -0.32 -15.77
C ASP A 50 -33.67 -0.87 -15.03
N LEU A 51 -33.79 -2.08 -14.49
CA LEU A 51 -32.67 -2.88 -13.98
C LEU A 51 -32.53 -4.14 -14.82
N VAL A 52 -31.47 -4.21 -15.63
CA VAL A 52 -31.22 -5.34 -16.52
C VAL A 52 -30.03 -6.14 -16.01
N MET A 53 -30.30 -7.33 -15.47
CA MET A 53 -29.29 -8.27 -15.00
C MET A 53 -28.84 -9.20 -16.16
N ASN A 54 -27.70 -9.88 -15.99
CA ASN A 54 -27.13 -10.77 -17.02
C ASN A 54 -26.87 -10.08 -18.38
N ALA A 55 -26.47 -8.80 -18.32
CA ALA A 55 -26.30 -7.93 -19.46
C ALA A 55 -24.86 -7.40 -19.49
N ASP A 56 -24.02 -7.99 -20.35
CA ASP A 56 -22.61 -7.63 -20.44
C ASP A 56 -22.42 -6.43 -21.37
N VAL A 57 -21.86 -5.34 -20.87
CA VAL A 57 -21.41 -4.22 -21.72
C VAL A 57 -20.14 -4.64 -22.43
N CYS A 58 -20.23 -4.85 -23.73
CA CYS A 58 -19.11 -5.34 -24.54
C CYS A 58 -18.40 -4.23 -25.30
N ARG A 59 -19.11 -3.15 -25.68
CA ARG A 59 -18.54 -2.02 -26.42
C ARG A 59 -19.13 -0.68 -26.00
N LEU A 60 -18.33 0.38 -26.05
CA LEU A 60 -18.71 1.77 -25.93
C LEU A 60 -18.46 2.44 -27.27
N ARG A 61 -19.52 2.86 -27.97
CA ARG A 61 -19.38 3.57 -29.25
C ARG A 61 -19.11 5.04 -28.96
N VAL A 62 -17.96 5.51 -29.39
CA VAL A 62 -17.47 6.87 -29.15
C VAL A 62 -17.33 7.62 -30.46
N SER A 63 -17.82 8.86 -30.48
CA SER A 63 -17.70 9.75 -31.63
C SER A 63 -17.73 11.20 -31.14
N GLY A 64 -16.92 12.07 -31.75
CA GLY A 64 -16.93 13.51 -31.44
C GLY A 64 -16.67 13.86 -29.97
N GLY A 65 -15.84 13.08 -29.25
CA GLY A 65 -15.57 13.32 -27.82
C GLY A 65 -16.74 12.97 -26.90
N ARG A 66 -17.63 12.07 -27.32
CA ARG A 66 -18.80 11.62 -26.56
C ARG A 66 -19.03 10.13 -26.75
N VAL A 67 -19.57 9.48 -25.73
CA VAL A 67 -20.15 8.14 -25.84
C VAL A 67 -21.55 8.30 -26.45
N GLU A 68 -21.83 7.64 -27.57
CA GLU A 68 -23.14 7.65 -28.23
C GLU A 68 -24.04 6.52 -27.73
N SER A 69 -23.45 5.34 -27.50
CA SER A 69 -24.17 4.14 -27.07
C SER A 69 -23.25 3.10 -26.45
N VAL A 70 -23.86 2.14 -25.75
CA VAL A 70 -23.21 0.91 -25.30
C VAL A 70 -23.80 -0.29 -26.02
N THR A 71 -22.95 -1.16 -26.57
CA THR A 71 -23.38 -2.46 -27.07
C THR A 71 -23.43 -3.44 -25.89
N VAL A 72 -24.62 -3.97 -25.64
CA VAL A 72 -24.91 -4.88 -24.53
C VAL A 72 -25.22 -6.26 -25.09
N ARG A 73 -24.54 -7.28 -24.57
CA ARG A 73 -24.86 -8.69 -24.82
C ARG A 73 -25.81 -9.20 -23.75
N HIS A 74 -26.99 -9.65 -24.16
CA HIS A 74 -28.03 -10.15 -23.26
C HIS A 74 -28.87 -11.21 -23.97
N GLY A 75 -29.16 -12.34 -23.31
CA GLY A 75 -30.00 -13.40 -23.87
C GLY A 75 -29.47 -14.04 -25.16
N GLY A 76 -28.15 -14.06 -25.37
CA GLY A 76 -27.50 -14.63 -26.55
C GLY A 76 -27.41 -13.71 -27.78
N GLY A 77 -27.91 -12.47 -27.69
CA GLY A 77 -27.80 -11.45 -28.74
C GLY A 77 -27.10 -10.18 -28.26
N GLU A 78 -26.70 -9.32 -29.20
CA GLU A 78 -26.15 -7.99 -28.93
C GLU A 78 -27.14 -6.91 -29.37
N ARG A 79 -27.25 -5.84 -28.58
CA ARG A 79 -28.05 -4.65 -28.92
C ARG A 79 -27.35 -3.38 -28.47
N ASP A 80 -27.55 -2.29 -29.21
CA ASP A 80 -27.04 -0.97 -28.83
C ASP A 80 -28.07 -0.22 -27.98
N VAL A 81 -27.62 0.31 -26.85
CA VAL A 81 -28.40 1.15 -25.94
C VAL A 81 -27.83 2.56 -25.98
N LYS A 82 -28.63 3.51 -26.46
CA LYS A 82 -28.25 4.93 -26.55
C LYS A 82 -28.48 5.63 -25.21
N GLY A 83 -27.64 6.64 -24.92
CA GLY A 83 -27.73 7.43 -23.69
C GLY A 83 -27.19 8.84 -23.90
N SER A 84 -27.68 9.79 -23.10
CA SER A 84 -27.15 11.16 -23.08
C SER A 84 -25.91 11.28 -22.18
N HIS A 85 -25.92 10.54 -21.07
CA HIS A 85 -24.86 10.49 -20.06
C HIS A 85 -24.63 9.03 -19.63
N PHE A 86 -23.38 8.72 -19.29
CA PHE A 86 -22.95 7.39 -18.89
C PHE A 86 -22.19 7.47 -17.57
N ILE A 87 -22.55 6.63 -16.61
CA ILE A 87 -21.83 6.44 -15.36
C ILE A 87 -21.32 5.00 -15.37
N SER A 88 -20.01 4.82 -15.25
CA SER A 88 -19.39 3.51 -15.30
C SER A 88 -18.70 3.15 -13.98
N SER A 89 -19.12 2.02 -13.42
CA SER A 89 -18.48 1.37 -12.27
C SER A 89 -17.65 0.14 -12.66
N MET A 90 -17.63 -0.23 -13.95
CA MET A 90 -16.88 -1.40 -14.43
C MET A 90 -15.36 -1.15 -14.30
N PRO A 91 -14.53 -2.19 -14.13
CA PRO A 91 -13.09 -2.00 -14.03
C PRO A 91 -12.52 -1.18 -15.19
N VAL A 92 -11.78 -0.11 -14.88
CA VAL A 92 -11.34 0.87 -15.89
C VAL A 92 -10.52 0.23 -17.01
N ARG A 93 -9.76 -0.82 -16.73
CA ARG A 93 -9.05 -1.59 -17.76
C ARG A 93 -10.01 -2.19 -18.79
N GLU A 94 -11.11 -2.78 -18.34
CA GLU A 94 -12.09 -3.39 -19.24
C GLU A 94 -12.92 -2.32 -19.96
N LEU A 95 -13.16 -1.17 -19.31
CA LEU A 95 -13.78 -0.01 -19.94
C LEU A 95 -12.96 0.47 -21.14
N ILE A 96 -11.65 0.68 -20.96
CA ILE A 96 -10.74 1.10 -22.04
C ILE A 96 -10.73 0.11 -23.19
N ARG A 97 -10.72 -1.20 -22.90
CA ARG A 97 -10.78 -2.26 -23.93
C ARG A 97 -12.10 -2.30 -24.69
N ALA A 98 -13.18 -1.83 -24.07
CA ALA A 98 -14.50 -1.80 -24.69
C ALA A 98 -14.73 -0.56 -25.57
N ILE A 99 -13.86 0.46 -25.52
CA ILE A 99 -14.05 1.68 -26.32
C ILE A 99 -13.81 1.40 -27.81
N ASP A 100 -14.75 1.86 -28.63
CA ASP A 100 -14.73 1.72 -30.08
C ASP A 100 -15.10 3.07 -30.76
N PRO A 101 -14.26 3.61 -31.67
CA PRO A 101 -12.98 3.07 -32.11
C PRO A 101 -11.95 3.02 -30.97
N PRO A 102 -10.94 2.13 -31.04
CA PRO A 102 -10.00 1.95 -29.95
C PRO A 102 -9.28 3.25 -29.59
N PRO A 103 -8.97 3.47 -28.30
CA PRO A 103 -8.18 4.61 -27.87
C PRO A 103 -6.73 4.51 -28.39
N PRO A 104 -5.93 5.59 -28.29
CA PRO A 104 -4.51 5.55 -28.63
C PRO A 104 -3.76 4.42 -27.91
N ASP A 105 -2.75 3.84 -28.55
CA ASP A 105 -2.00 2.69 -28.03
C ASP A 105 -1.46 2.94 -26.62
N GLU A 106 -0.96 4.14 -26.33
CA GLU A 106 -0.46 4.52 -24.99
C GLU A 106 -1.52 4.37 -23.88
N VAL A 107 -2.80 4.60 -24.20
CA VAL A 107 -3.91 4.47 -23.25
C VAL A 107 -4.26 3.00 -23.04
N ILE A 108 -4.18 2.20 -24.11
CA ILE A 108 -4.40 0.74 -24.06
C ILE A 108 -3.29 0.08 -23.24
N GLU A 109 -2.04 0.45 -23.47
CA GLU A 109 -0.87 -0.02 -22.70
C GLU A 109 -1.00 0.35 -21.23
N ALA A 110 -1.29 1.62 -20.93
CA ALA A 110 -1.54 2.08 -19.57
C ALA A 110 -2.67 1.29 -18.88
N ALA A 111 -3.76 1.00 -19.57
CA ALA A 111 -4.84 0.18 -19.04
C ALA A 111 -4.41 -1.26 -18.75
N ASN A 112 -3.60 -1.86 -19.62
CA ASN A 112 -3.08 -3.21 -19.44
C ASN A 112 -2.09 -3.31 -18.27
N ASP A 113 -1.37 -2.23 -17.96
CA ASP A 113 -0.47 -2.16 -16.82
C ASP A 113 -1.20 -2.12 -15.47
N LEU A 114 -2.47 -1.71 -15.44
CA LEU A 114 -3.27 -1.76 -14.23
C LEU A 114 -3.55 -3.20 -13.79
N LYS A 115 -3.11 -3.50 -12.57
CA LYS A 115 -3.26 -4.82 -11.94
C LYS A 115 -4.39 -4.82 -10.93
N TYR A 116 -5.03 -5.97 -10.84
CA TYR A 116 -6.05 -6.24 -9.83
C TYR A 116 -5.64 -7.49 -9.06
N ARG A 117 -5.95 -7.48 -7.76
CA ARG A 117 -5.81 -8.63 -6.89
C ARG A 117 -7.15 -9.34 -6.84
N ASP A 118 -7.10 -10.65 -7.01
CA ASP A 118 -8.25 -11.52 -6.89
C ASP A 118 -8.35 -12.07 -5.46
N PHE A 119 -9.55 -12.54 -5.13
CA PHE A 119 -9.89 -12.91 -3.77
C PHE A 119 -10.71 -14.19 -3.77
N LEU A 120 -10.48 -15.04 -2.78
CA LEU A 120 -11.27 -16.23 -2.53
C LEU A 120 -11.82 -16.11 -1.10
N THR A 121 -13.09 -16.48 -0.92
CA THR A 121 -13.60 -16.83 0.40
C THR A 121 -14.01 -18.29 0.45
N VAL A 122 -13.48 -19.01 1.43
CA VAL A 122 -13.87 -20.38 1.77
C VAL A 122 -14.73 -20.28 3.02
N SER A 123 -16.03 -20.46 2.87
CA SER A 123 -16.96 -20.47 4.00
C SER A 123 -17.06 -21.88 4.56
N LEU A 124 -16.73 -22.06 5.83
CA LEU A 124 -16.76 -23.34 6.53
C LEU A 124 -17.87 -23.36 7.57
N ILE A 125 -18.73 -24.37 7.51
CA ILE A 125 -19.80 -24.61 8.48
C ILE A 125 -19.25 -25.54 9.57
N ILE A 126 -19.32 -25.09 10.81
CA ILE A 126 -18.71 -25.73 11.96
C ILE A 126 -19.78 -26.12 12.97
N ASP A 127 -19.74 -27.37 13.44
CA ASP A 127 -20.66 -27.91 14.45
C ASP A 127 -20.29 -27.45 15.87
N THR A 128 -20.18 -26.13 16.03
CA THR A 128 -19.88 -25.46 17.30
C THR A 128 -20.70 -24.19 17.39
N GLN A 129 -21.39 -24.00 18.51
CA GLN A 129 -22.29 -22.86 18.70
C GLN A 129 -21.53 -21.53 18.82
N VAL A 130 -20.41 -21.51 19.54
CA VAL A 130 -19.57 -20.32 19.75
C VAL A 130 -18.11 -20.74 19.68
N LEU A 131 -17.34 -20.12 18.78
CA LEU A 131 -15.90 -20.34 18.65
C LEU A 131 -15.08 -19.25 19.34
N PHE A 132 -15.37 -17.98 19.02
CA PHE A 132 -14.70 -16.80 19.56
C PHE A 132 -15.61 -15.56 19.43
N PRO A 133 -15.40 -14.51 20.23
CA PRO A 133 -16.29 -13.34 20.26
C PRO A 133 -16.04 -12.33 19.13
N ASP A 134 -14.89 -12.38 18.45
CA ASP A 134 -14.50 -11.40 17.43
C ASP A 134 -15.30 -11.53 16.13
N ASN A 135 -15.58 -10.41 15.46
CA ASN A 135 -16.23 -10.40 14.14
C ASN A 135 -15.28 -10.86 13.02
N TRP A 136 -14.00 -10.49 13.11
CA TRP A 136 -12.95 -10.93 12.20
C TRP A 136 -11.59 -10.97 12.90
N ILE A 137 -10.68 -11.79 12.38
CA ILE A 137 -9.31 -11.95 12.88
C ILE A 137 -8.35 -11.83 11.70
N TYR A 138 -7.35 -10.96 11.80
CA TYR A 138 -6.25 -10.89 10.84
C TYR A 138 -5.17 -11.92 11.16
N ILE A 139 -4.71 -12.61 10.13
CA ILE A 139 -3.72 -13.68 10.26
C ILE A 139 -2.39 -13.20 9.67
N HIS A 140 -1.34 -13.29 10.48
CA HIS A 140 0.04 -12.92 10.12
C HIS A 140 1.02 -14.09 10.30
N ASP A 141 0.49 -15.30 10.44
CA ASP A 141 1.30 -16.51 10.60
C ASP A 141 1.81 -17.00 9.23
N PRO A 142 3.13 -17.08 9.00
CA PRO A 142 3.68 -17.55 7.73
C PRO A 142 3.45 -19.05 7.47
N GLY A 143 2.98 -19.81 8.47
CA GLY A 143 2.65 -21.23 8.35
C GLY A 143 1.32 -21.51 7.63
N VAL A 144 0.52 -20.48 7.35
CA VAL A 144 -0.76 -20.59 6.62
C VAL A 144 -0.85 -19.54 5.51
N ARG A 145 -1.70 -19.79 4.52
CA ARG A 145 -2.00 -18.87 3.41
C ARG A 145 -3.17 -17.93 3.73
N LEU A 146 -3.97 -18.29 4.73
CA LEU A 146 -5.11 -17.53 5.21
C LEU A 146 -4.70 -16.11 5.62
N GLY A 147 -5.40 -15.09 5.11
CA GLY A 147 -5.14 -13.70 5.44
C GLY A 147 -6.09 -13.13 6.50
N ARG A 148 -7.37 -13.53 6.47
CA ARG A 148 -8.38 -13.08 7.42
C ARG A 148 -9.44 -14.14 7.64
N ILE A 149 -9.96 -14.22 8.86
CA ILE A 149 -11.15 -15.00 9.21
C ILE A 149 -12.27 -14.03 9.51
N GLN A 150 -13.45 -14.27 8.97
CA GLN A 150 -14.70 -13.61 9.34
C GLN A 150 -15.60 -14.61 10.05
N ASN A 151 -16.19 -14.24 11.17
CA ASN A 151 -17.20 -15.07 11.85
C ASN A 151 -18.59 -14.53 11.53
N PHE A 152 -19.22 -15.02 10.47
CA PHE A 152 -20.50 -14.46 9.98
C PHE A 152 -21.62 -14.52 11.02
N LYS A 153 -21.59 -15.48 11.94
CA LYS A 153 -22.55 -15.55 13.05
C LYS A 153 -22.45 -14.34 13.99
N ASN A 154 -21.25 -13.83 14.22
CA ASN A 154 -21.02 -12.65 15.05
C ASN A 154 -21.41 -11.35 14.34
N TRP A 155 -21.46 -11.34 13.00
CA TRP A 155 -21.98 -10.21 12.24
C TRP A 155 -23.51 -10.16 12.30
N SER A 156 -24.17 -11.31 12.17
CA SER A 156 -25.58 -11.49 12.53
C SER A 156 -25.91 -12.98 12.73
N GLU A 157 -26.62 -13.29 13.81
CA GLU A 157 -27.07 -14.66 14.09
C GLU A 157 -27.97 -15.22 12.98
N GLU A 158 -28.71 -14.35 12.29
CA GLU A 158 -29.65 -14.74 11.22
C GLU A 158 -28.97 -15.13 9.91
N MET A 159 -27.67 -14.83 9.76
CA MET A 159 -26.87 -15.37 8.65
C MET A 159 -26.59 -16.88 8.80
N VAL A 160 -26.80 -17.45 9.99
CA VAL A 160 -26.57 -18.88 10.26
C VAL A 160 -27.89 -19.53 10.68
N PRO A 161 -28.58 -20.24 9.78
CA PRO A 161 -29.91 -20.79 10.05
C PRO A 161 -29.98 -21.76 11.22
N ASP A 162 -28.90 -22.52 11.48
CA ASP A 162 -28.81 -23.41 12.64
C ASP A 162 -28.08 -22.72 13.80
N PRO A 163 -28.77 -22.35 14.90
CA PRO A 163 -28.15 -21.62 16.00
C PRO A 163 -27.10 -22.45 16.75
N LYS A 164 -27.01 -23.76 16.55
CA LYS A 164 -25.97 -24.62 17.15
C LYS A 164 -24.65 -24.61 16.38
N LYS A 165 -24.62 -24.02 15.18
CA LYS A 165 -23.45 -23.99 14.30
C LYS A 165 -22.85 -22.60 14.19
N THR A 166 -21.64 -22.53 13.63
CA THR A 166 -20.95 -21.28 13.27
C THR A 166 -20.51 -21.36 11.81
N CYS A 167 -20.55 -20.25 11.09
CA CYS A 167 -20.01 -20.15 9.74
C CYS A 167 -18.82 -19.19 9.73
N LEU A 168 -17.64 -19.70 9.36
CA LEU A 168 -16.43 -18.89 9.21
C LEU A 168 -16.11 -18.67 7.74
N GLY A 169 -15.96 -17.40 7.33
CA GLY A 169 -15.43 -17.03 6.02
C GLY A 169 -13.92 -16.85 6.08
N LEU A 170 -13.19 -17.76 5.44
CA LEU A 170 -11.73 -17.72 5.36
C LEU A 170 -11.32 -16.99 4.09
N GLU A 171 -10.47 -15.99 4.21
CA GLU A 171 -10.10 -15.11 3.12
C GLU A 171 -8.67 -15.35 2.63
N TYR A 172 -8.56 -15.50 1.31
CA TYR A 172 -7.28 -15.69 0.63
C TYR A 172 -7.08 -14.68 -0.48
N PHE A 173 -5.86 -14.15 -0.57
CA PHE A 173 -5.44 -13.23 -1.62
C PHE A 173 -4.65 -14.00 -2.68
N CYS A 174 -5.06 -13.88 -3.94
CA CYS A 174 -4.48 -14.64 -5.05
C CYS A 174 -4.55 -13.83 -6.33
N PHE A 175 -4.07 -14.41 -7.42
CA PHE A 175 -4.24 -13.91 -8.77
C PHE A 175 -4.94 -14.97 -9.62
N GLU A 176 -5.80 -14.51 -10.52
CA GLU A 176 -6.44 -15.35 -11.52
C GLU A 176 -5.38 -16.16 -12.29
N GLY A 177 -5.58 -17.48 -12.33
CA GLY A 177 -4.66 -18.43 -12.95
C GLY A 177 -3.52 -18.92 -12.05
N ASP A 178 -3.35 -18.38 -10.83
CA ASP A 178 -2.36 -18.90 -9.90
C ASP A 178 -2.76 -20.24 -9.26
N GLY A 179 -1.83 -20.86 -8.55
CA GLY A 179 -2.04 -22.17 -7.94
C GLY A 179 -3.16 -22.20 -6.91
N LEU A 180 -3.44 -21.12 -6.19
CA LEU A 180 -4.53 -21.08 -5.21
C LEU A 180 -5.88 -20.85 -5.90
N TRP A 181 -5.92 -19.98 -6.90
CA TRP A 181 -7.12 -19.68 -7.69
C TRP A 181 -7.66 -20.90 -8.43
N THR A 182 -6.75 -21.69 -9.00
CA THR A 182 -7.05 -22.86 -9.83
C THR A 182 -7.33 -24.14 -9.04
N MET A 183 -7.14 -24.14 -7.72
CA MET A 183 -7.53 -25.26 -6.86
C MET A 183 -9.02 -25.55 -6.97
N SER A 184 -9.40 -26.83 -6.83
CA SER A 184 -10.80 -27.22 -6.73
C SER A 184 -11.42 -26.72 -5.42
N ASP A 185 -12.73 -26.52 -5.40
CA ASP A 185 -13.44 -26.07 -4.19
C ASP A 185 -13.24 -27.04 -3.03
N ARG A 186 -13.22 -28.34 -3.33
CA ARG A 186 -12.91 -29.40 -2.36
C ARG A 186 -11.53 -29.21 -1.74
N ASP A 187 -10.51 -28.95 -2.54
CA ASP A 187 -9.14 -28.79 -2.04
C ASP A 187 -8.98 -27.50 -1.23
N LEU A 188 -9.69 -26.44 -1.61
CA LEU A 188 -9.72 -25.18 -0.84
C LEU A 188 -10.44 -25.34 0.51
N ILE A 189 -11.52 -26.12 0.56
CA ILE A 189 -12.20 -26.47 1.81
C ILE A 189 -11.28 -27.27 2.72
N GLU A 190 -10.58 -28.28 2.19
CA GLU A 190 -9.63 -29.08 2.97
C GLU A 190 -8.41 -28.26 3.41
N LEU A 191 -7.92 -27.33 2.58
CA LEU A 191 -6.89 -26.36 2.97
C LEU A 191 -7.38 -25.51 4.15
N GLY A 192 -8.56 -24.92 4.06
CA GLY A 192 -9.14 -24.10 5.12
C GLY A 192 -9.30 -24.87 6.43
N LYS A 193 -9.82 -26.10 6.37
CA LYS A 193 -9.93 -27.01 7.52
C LYS A 193 -8.57 -27.25 8.18
N LYS A 194 -7.56 -27.61 7.39
CA LYS A 194 -6.20 -27.85 7.87
C LYS A 194 -5.62 -26.60 8.54
N GLU A 195 -5.74 -25.45 7.89
CA GLU A 195 -5.19 -24.19 8.40
C GLU A 195 -5.85 -23.77 9.71
N LEU A 196 -7.19 -23.84 9.84
CA LEU A 196 -7.88 -23.56 11.11
C LEU A 196 -7.36 -24.44 12.26
N GLY A 197 -7.08 -25.71 11.98
CA GLY A 197 -6.49 -26.63 12.95
C GLY A 197 -5.06 -26.23 13.34
N LEU A 198 -4.24 -25.85 12.36
CA LEU A 198 -2.84 -25.43 12.58
C LEU A 198 -2.75 -24.18 13.47
N ILE A 199 -3.62 -23.19 13.26
CA ILE A 199 -3.65 -21.96 14.06
C ILE A 199 -4.49 -22.08 15.33
N GLY A 200 -5.07 -23.27 15.61
CA GLY A 200 -5.80 -23.55 16.85
C GLY A 200 -7.18 -22.88 16.94
N ILE A 201 -7.79 -22.49 15.82
CA ILE A 201 -9.12 -21.86 15.81
C ILE A 201 -10.25 -22.88 15.94
N CYS A 202 -10.12 -24.04 15.30
CA CYS A 202 -11.15 -25.08 15.30
C CYS A 202 -10.52 -26.46 15.07
N ASP A 203 -11.08 -27.49 15.72
CA ASP A 203 -10.79 -28.87 15.35
C ASP A 203 -11.33 -29.15 13.93
N PRO A 204 -10.48 -29.57 12.97
CA PRO A 204 -10.90 -29.84 11.59
C PRO A 204 -12.04 -30.87 11.46
N SER A 205 -12.21 -31.76 12.45
CA SER A 205 -13.28 -32.77 12.47
C SER A 205 -14.68 -32.20 12.74
N LEU A 206 -14.76 -30.99 13.30
CA LEU A 206 -16.03 -30.29 13.55
C LEU A 206 -16.55 -29.54 12.32
N VAL A 207 -15.77 -29.47 11.25
CA VAL A 207 -16.19 -28.84 9.99
C VAL A 207 -17.07 -29.82 9.22
N VAL A 208 -18.36 -29.49 9.09
CA VAL A 208 -19.38 -30.38 8.53
C VAL A 208 -19.65 -30.14 7.05
N ASP A 209 -19.40 -28.93 6.56
CA ASP A 209 -19.61 -28.54 5.15
C ASP A 209 -18.86 -27.24 4.82
N GLY A 210 -18.78 -26.88 3.54
CA GLY A 210 -18.22 -25.62 3.10
C GLY A 210 -18.54 -25.24 1.67
N THR A 211 -18.36 -23.96 1.35
CA THR A 211 -18.54 -23.41 0.00
C THR A 211 -17.42 -22.42 -0.33
N VAL A 212 -17.10 -22.30 -1.61
CA VAL A 212 -16.04 -21.40 -2.10
C VAL A 212 -16.66 -20.37 -3.03
N VAL A 213 -16.33 -19.09 -2.80
CA VAL A 213 -16.67 -18.00 -3.70
C VAL A 213 -15.39 -17.35 -4.19
N ARG A 214 -15.24 -17.24 -5.51
CA ARG A 214 -14.12 -16.54 -6.16
C ARG A 214 -14.58 -15.18 -6.63
N MET A 215 -13.83 -14.15 -6.27
CA MET A 215 -14.11 -12.78 -6.65
C MET A 215 -12.94 -12.22 -7.47
N PRO A 216 -13.08 -12.15 -8.81
CA PRO A 216 -12.07 -11.55 -9.64
C PRO A 216 -12.03 -10.04 -9.43
N LYS A 217 -10.84 -9.45 -9.55
CA LYS A 217 -10.57 -8.01 -9.46
C LYS A 217 -11.10 -7.39 -8.17
N ALA A 218 -10.99 -8.09 -7.04
CA ALA A 218 -11.48 -7.62 -5.75
C ALA A 218 -10.79 -6.33 -5.28
N TYR A 219 -9.50 -6.16 -5.55
CA TYR A 219 -8.75 -4.97 -5.16
C TYR A 219 -7.90 -4.39 -6.29
N PRO A 220 -7.91 -3.06 -6.49
CA PRO A 220 -6.89 -2.42 -7.32
C PRO A 220 -5.52 -2.58 -6.66
N VAL A 221 -4.50 -2.85 -7.48
CA VAL A 221 -3.11 -2.96 -7.02
C VAL A 221 -2.38 -1.66 -7.34
N TYR A 222 -1.66 -1.15 -6.34
CA TYR A 222 -0.84 0.06 -6.44
C TYR A 222 0.63 -0.35 -6.50
N ASP A 223 1.13 -0.61 -7.70
CA ASP A 223 2.55 -0.91 -7.93
C ASP A 223 3.35 0.36 -8.27
N SER A 224 4.55 0.24 -8.82
CA SER A 224 5.37 1.42 -9.12
C SER A 224 4.86 2.25 -10.29
N THR A 225 4.03 1.68 -11.18
CA THR A 225 3.61 2.32 -12.43
C THR A 225 2.15 2.77 -12.40
N TYR A 226 1.33 2.29 -11.44
CA TYR A 226 -0.12 2.57 -11.40
C TYR A 226 -0.50 4.04 -11.54
N ARG A 227 0.29 4.97 -10.96
CA ARG A 227 -0.02 6.41 -10.98
C ARG A 227 0.08 7.00 -12.37
N GLU A 228 1.15 6.66 -13.08
CA GLU A 228 1.41 7.13 -14.44
C GLU A 228 0.36 6.54 -15.38
N SER A 229 0.12 5.22 -15.28
CA SER A 229 -0.91 4.52 -16.05
C SER A 229 -2.30 5.14 -15.83
N LEU A 230 -2.68 5.36 -14.57
CA LEU A 230 -3.98 5.95 -14.23
C LEU A 230 -4.08 7.41 -14.70
N ALA A 231 -3.00 8.19 -14.65
CA ALA A 231 -2.99 9.56 -15.17
C ALA A 231 -3.21 9.59 -16.69
N THR A 232 -2.55 8.72 -17.45
CA THR A 232 -2.76 8.58 -18.91
C THR A 232 -4.21 8.24 -19.24
N ILE A 233 -4.77 7.25 -18.54
CA ILE A 233 -6.17 6.83 -18.71
C ILE A 233 -7.14 7.97 -18.37
N ARG A 234 -6.92 8.66 -17.26
CA ARG A 234 -7.75 9.81 -16.84
C ARG A 234 -7.66 10.95 -17.84
N GLY A 235 -6.47 11.24 -18.36
CA GLY A 235 -6.25 12.25 -19.41
C GLY A 235 -7.13 11.96 -20.62
N TYR A 236 -7.08 10.73 -21.14
CA TYR A 236 -7.92 10.32 -22.27
C TYR A 236 -9.41 10.39 -21.94
N LEU A 237 -9.86 9.79 -20.83
CA LEU A 237 -11.27 9.72 -20.49
C LEU A 237 -11.88 11.09 -20.17
N SER A 238 -11.09 12.06 -19.72
CA SER A 238 -11.57 13.44 -19.51
C SER A 238 -11.98 14.15 -20.79
N SER A 239 -11.54 13.66 -21.96
CA SER A 239 -12.02 14.14 -23.26
C SER A 239 -13.45 13.69 -23.59
N LEU A 240 -13.99 12.68 -22.89
CA LEU A 240 -15.33 12.16 -23.08
C LEU A 240 -16.33 12.91 -22.18
N SER A 241 -16.91 13.97 -22.73
CA SER A 241 -17.72 14.95 -21.96
C SER A 241 -18.96 14.39 -21.25
N ASN A 242 -19.41 13.18 -21.59
CA ASN A 242 -20.62 12.56 -21.05
C ASN A 242 -20.37 11.21 -20.35
N LEU A 243 -19.13 10.91 -19.99
CA LEU A 243 -18.75 9.70 -19.26
C LEU A 243 -18.14 10.06 -17.90
N GLN A 244 -18.67 9.47 -16.82
CA GLN A 244 -18.14 9.59 -15.47
C GLN A 244 -17.79 8.22 -14.91
N LEU A 245 -16.67 8.11 -14.19
CA LEU A 245 -16.21 6.87 -13.58
C LEU A 245 -16.42 6.92 -12.07
N VAL A 246 -16.93 5.83 -11.50
CA VAL A 246 -17.32 5.75 -10.08
C VAL A 246 -16.90 4.42 -9.46
N GLY A 247 -16.87 4.37 -8.13
CA GLY A 247 -16.62 3.13 -7.40
C GLY A 247 -15.17 2.63 -7.43
N ARG A 248 -14.95 1.48 -6.78
CA ARG A 248 -13.62 0.91 -6.55
C ARG A 248 -12.83 0.67 -7.84
N ASN A 249 -13.33 -0.22 -8.70
CA ASN A 249 -12.59 -0.62 -9.90
C ASN A 249 -12.83 0.31 -11.08
N GLY A 250 -13.97 1.01 -11.12
CA GLY A 250 -14.22 2.08 -12.10
C GLY A 250 -13.20 3.20 -11.98
N MET A 251 -12.78 3.54 -10.77
CA MET A 251 -11.77 4.58 -10.56
C MET A 251 -10.37 4.02 -10.29
N HIS A 252 -10.21 2.69 -10.23
CA HIS A 252 -9.00 2.03 -9.74
C HIS A 252 -8.54 2.56 -8.37
N LYS A 253 -9.51 2.87 -7.48
CA LYS A 253 -9.26 3.38 -6.12
C LYS A 253 -9.68 2.35 -5.08
N TYR A 254 -8.87 2.18 -4.03
CA TYR A 254 -9.20 1.33 -2.88
C TYR A 254 -10.32 1.96 -2.05
N ASN A 255 -11.57 1.80 -2.50
CA ASN A 255 -12.75 2.38 -1.89
C ASN A 255 -13.54 1.36 -1.05
N ASN A 256 -14.09 1.83 0.07
CA ASN A 256 -15.16 1.14 0.79
C ASN A 256 -16.51 1.39 0.09
N GLN A 257 -17.58 0.76 0.59
CA GLN A 257 -18.92 0.84 -0.03
C GLN A 257 -19.47 2.28 -0.04
N ASP A 258 -19.31 2.98 1.07
CA ASP A 258 -19.70 4.38 1.27
C ASP A 258 -19.01 5.34 0.30
N HIS A 259 -17.69 5.24 0.11
CA HIS A 259 -16.98 6.05 -0.89
C HIS A 259 -17.46 5.74 -2.31
N SER A 260 -17.64 4.44 -2.60
CA SER A 260 -18.12 4.02 -3.92
C SER A 260 -19.50 4.60 -4.21
N MET A 261 -20.41 4.60 -3.24
CA MET A 261 -21.72 5.22 -3.39
C MET A 261 -21.66 6.74 -3.46
N LEU A 262 -20.82 7.39 -2.65
CA LEU A 262 -20.64 8.83 -2.72
C LEU A 262 -20.20 9.27 -4.13
N THR A 263 -19.24 8.57 -4.75
CA THR A 263 -18.83 8.89 -6.13
C THR A 263 -20.00 8.78 -7.12
N ALA A 264 -20.87 7.77 -6.97
CA ALA A 264 -22.06 7.62 -7.82
C ALA A 264 -23.11 8.72 -7.58
N MET A 265 -23.35 9.08 -6.32
CA MET A 265 -24.28 10.17 -5.98
C MET A 265 -23.81 11.52 -6.52
N LEU A 266 -22.52 11.83 -6.38
CA LEU A 266 -21.91 13.04 -6.93
C LEU A 266 -21.96 13.03 -8.47
N ALA A 267 -21.73 11.89 -9.12
CA ALA A 267 -21.85 11.76 -10.57
C ALA A 267 -23.28 12.04 -11.05
N ALA A 268 -24.30 11.55 -10.33
CA ALA A 268 -25.70 11.85 -10.63
C ALA A 268 -26.04 13.34 -10.41
N ARG A 269 -25.48 13.98 -9.37
CA ARG A 269 -25.61 15.43 -9.15
C ARG A 269 -24.95 16.23 -10.28
N ASN A 270 -23.82 15.77 -10.82
CA ASN A 270 -23.16 16.40 -11.98
C ASN A 270 -24.03 16.36 -13.23
N ILE A 271 -24.71 15.24 -13.50
CA ILE A 271 -25.70 15.15 -14.60
C ILE A 271 -26.84 16.16 -14.40
N SER A 272 -27.17 16.47 -13.14
CA SER A 272 -28.21 17.45 -12.76
C SER A 272 -27.72 18.90 -12.74
N GLY A 273 -26.49 19.18 -13.19
CA GLY A 273 -25.92 20.53 -13.30
C GLY A 273 -24.92 20.93 -12.22
N ALA A 274 -24.55 20.03 -11.31
CA ALA A 274 -23.43 20.25 -10.39
C ALA A 274 -22.07 20.05 -11.09
N ASN A 275 -20.96 20.36 -10.40
CA ASN A 275 -19.61 20.23 -10.93
C ASN A 275 -18.63 19.72 -9.85
N TYR A 276 -18.85 18.51 -9.35
CA TYR A 276 -18.01 17.84 -8.39
C TYR A 276 -16.87 17.07 -9.07
N ASP A 277 -15.66 17.21 -8.55
CA ASP A 277 -14.54 16.32 -8.90
C ASP A 277 -14.64 15.01 -8.10
N LEU A 278 -15.07 13.95 -8.79
CA LEU A 278 -15.22 12.62 -8.20
C LEU A 278 -13.88 12.06 -7.72
N TRP A 279 -12.76 12.40 -8.36
CA TRP A 279 -11.44 11.86 -8.07
C TRP A 279 -10.87 12.34 -6.73
N ARG A 280 -11.44 13.39 -6.15
CA ARG A 280 -11.12 13.87 -4.79
C ARG A 280 -11.74 13.03 -3.68
N VAL A 281 -12.73 12.19 -3.99
CA VAL A 281 -13.34 11.30 -2.99
C VAL A 281 -12.29 10.30 -2.56
N ASN A 282 -12.01 10.20 -1.27
CA ASN A 282 -11.03 9.26 -0.72
C ASN A 282 -9.58 9.55 -1.19
N THR A 283 -9.18 10.82 -1.27
CA THR A 283 -7.81 11.24 -1.70
C THR A 283 -6.91 11.66 -0.54
N ASP A 284 -7.49 12.07 0.60
CA ASP A 284 -6.73 12.54 1.78
C ASP A 284 -5.87 11.45 2.44
N GLN A 285 -5.99 10.18 2.03
CA GLN A 285 -5.14 9.07 2.48
C GLN A 285 -4.11 8.61 1.44
N GLU A 286 -4.09 9.18 0.23
CA GLU A 286 -3.10 8.84 -0.81
C GLU A 286 -1.96 9.87 -0.93
N TYR A 287 -2.12 11.11 -0.44
CA TYR A 287 -1.09 12.15 -0.56
C TYR A 287 -1.13 13.18 0.58
N HIS A 288 -0.06 13.22 1.39
CA HIS A 288 0.35 14.38 2.17
C HIS A 288 1.22 15.30 1.31
N GLU A 289 0.61 16.24 0.58
CA GLU A 289 1.26 17.51 0.25
C GLU A 289 0.24 18.63 0.47
N GLU A 290 0.67 19.68 1.16
CA GLU A 290 -0.12 20.83 1.62
C GLU A 290 -0.96 21.43 0.48
N GLY A 291 -2.26 21.14 0.49
CA GLY A 291 -3.26 21.82 -0.31
C GLY A 291 -4.44 22.14 0.58
N GLU A 292 -4.79 23.42 0.67
CA GLU A 292 -5.99 23.86 1.40
C GLU A 292 -7.19 23.07 0.89
N ALA A 293 -7.81 22.29 1.78
CA ALA A 293 -9.11 21.68 1.52
C ALA A 293 -10.10 22.81 1.26
N GLY A 294 -10.29 23.15 -0.02
CA GLY A 294 -11.22 24.19 -0.43
C GLY A 294 -12.59 23.93 0.17
N ASP A 295 -13.13 24.98 0.78
CA ASP A 295 -14.46 25.06 1.38
C ASP A 295 -15.55 24.81 0.34
N TYR A 296 -15.86 23.54 0.10
CA TYR A 296 -16.93 23.11 -0.82
C TYR A 296 -18.06 22.44 -0.02
N GLY A 297 -18.65 23.12 0.97
CA GLY A 297 -19.89 22.66 1.63
C GLY A 297 -19.83 21.22 2.18
N LEU A 298 -18.76 20.89 2.91
CA LEU A 298 -18.28 19.51 3.15
C LEU A 298 -18.78 18.85 4.45
N SER A 299 -20.06 18.91 4.81
CA SER A 299 -20.54 18.13 5.97
C SER A 299 -20.63 16.61 5.70
N GLU A 300 -20.95 16.20 4.47
CA GLU A 300 -20.99 14.78 4.07
C GLU A 300 -19.57 14.18 3.90
N TYR A 301 -18.61 14.98 3.44
CA TYR A 301 -17.23 14.54 3.16
C TYR A 301 -16.42 14.31 4.45
N GLU A 302 -16.50 15.25 5.40
CA GLU A 302 -15.80 15.14 6.68
C GLU A 302 -16.35 14.02 7.57
N GLY A 303 -17.65 13.72 7.46
CA GLY A 303 -18.25 12.59 8.16
C GLY A 303 -17.70 11.24 7.69
N LEU A 304 -17.53 11.07 6.38
CA LEU A 304 -17.09 9.81 5.75
C LEU A 304 -15.57 9.59 5.83
N SER A 305 -14.76 10.65 5.78
CA SER A 305 -13.31 10.51 5.97
C SER A 305 -12.94 10.00 7.37
N SER A 306 -13.81 10.19 8.36
CA SER A 306 -13.57 9.84 9.77
C SER A 306 -13.78 8.36 10.13
N THR A 307 -14.38 7.55 9.24
CA THR A 307 -14.72 6.14 9.51
C THR A 307 -13.66 5.14 9.03
N GLN A 308 -12.54 5.63 8.50
CA GLN A 308 -11.60 4.81 7.73
C GLN A 308 -10.51 4.14 8.60
N PRO A 309 -10.18 2.85 8.33
CA PRO A 309 -8.89 2.29 8.72
C PRO A 309 -7.80 2.89 7.82
N ARG A 310 -6.68 3.32 8.40
CA ARG A 310 -5.56 3.93 7.66
C ARG A 310 -5.07 3.01 6.55
N VAL A 311 -5.19 3.43 5.29
CA VAL A 311 -4.41 2.81 4.21
C VAL A 311 -2.94 2.99 4.55
N PRO A 312 -2.07 1.96 4.44
CA PRO A 312 -0.65 2.14 4.59
C PRO A 312 -0.20 3.16 3.55
N GLU A 313 0.04 4.39 3.99
CA GLU A 313 0.79 5.34 3.20
C GLU A 313 2.10 4.67 2.84
N SER A 314 2.56 4.85 1.60
CA SER A 314 3.98 4.62 1.34
C SER A 314 4.69 5.50 2.36
N VAL A 315 5.31 4.88 3.37
CA VAL A 315 6.10 5.62 4.35
C VAL A 315 6.95 6.53 3.49
N PRO A 316 6.87 7.87 3.67
CA PRO A 316 7.82 8.76 3.04
C PRO A 316 9.17 8.09 3.20
N ARG A 317 10.02 8.15 2.20
CA ARG A 317 11.22 7.31 2.18
C ARG A 317 12.42 7.89 2.97
N PRO A 318 12.33 8.54 4.17
CA PRO A 318 13.53 8.73 4.96
C PRO A 318 14.22 7.41 5.26
N ILE A 319 13.51 6.30 5.48
CA ILE A 319 14.16 5.02 5.81
C ILE A 319 14.95 4.46 4.63
N GLU A 320 14.43 4.48 3.40
CA GLU A 320 15.22 4.08 2.23
C GLU A 320 16.41 5.01 2.02
N GLN A 321 16.24 6.33 2.17
CA GLN A 321 17.38 7.25 2.09
C GLN A 321 18.38 7.04 3.24
N VAL A 322 17.93 6.72 4.45
CA VAL A 322 18.76 6.45 5.62
C VAL A 322 19.48 5.12 5.44
N ILE A 323 18.82 4.08 4.93
CA ILE A 323 19.43 2.79 4.59
C ILE A 323 20.42 2.99 3.45
N ILE A 324 20.03 3.63 2.34
CA ILE A 324 20.92 3.93 1.22
C ILE A 324 22.12 4.75 1.70
N ARG A 325 21.95 5.76 2.55
CA ARG A 325 23.06 6.54 3.13
C ARG A 325 23.92 5.73 4.10
N ALA A 326 23.32 4.87 4.93
CA ALA A 326 24.03 4.03 5.89
C ALA A 326 24.86 2.93 5.19
N PHE A 327 24.35 2.39 4.09
CA PHE A 327 24.96 1.31 3.31
C PHE A 327 25.66 1.78 2.03
N ALA A 328 25.63 3.08 1.71
CA ALA A 328 26.35 3.66 0.59
C ALA A 328 27.85 3.42 0.74
N ARG A 329 28.49 3.06 -0.37
CA ARG A 329 29.95 2.96 -0.44
C ARG A 329 30.55 4.34 -0.23
N LEU A 330 31.49 4.45 0.71
CA LEU A 330 32.33 5.64 0.79
C LEU A 330 33.25 5.68 -0.42
N ASP A 331 33.30 6.83 -1.10
CA ASP A 331 34.39 7.07 -2.03
C ASP A 331 35.70 7.19 -1.25
N LYS A 332 36.62 6.28 -1.52
CA LYS A 332 37.88 6.15 -0.77
C LYS A 332 38.77 7.37 -0.94
N LEU A 333 38.80 7.95 -2.14
CA LEU A 333 39.66 9.09 -2.44
C LEU A 333 39.06 10.37 -1.87
N ALA A 334 37.77 10.61 -2.05
CA ALA A 334 37.11 11.80 -1.53
C ALA A 334 37.17 11.84 0.01
N PHE A 335 36.93 10.71 0.68
CA PHE A 335 37.01 10.64 2.14
C PHE A 335 38.46 10.82 2.64
N ALA A 336 39.44 10.18 1.99
CA ALA A 336 40.86 10.34 2.32
C ALA A 336 41.34 11.79 2.16
N LEU A 337 40.98 12.44 1.05
CA LEU A 337 41.28 13.85 0.80
C LEU A 337 40.65 14.75 1.86
N SER A 338 39.39 14.52 2.23
CA SER A 338 38.70 15.29 3.26
C SER A 338 39.36 15.15 4.64
N VAL A 339 39.62 13.92 5.09
CA VAL A 339 40.27 13.66 6.39
C VAL A 339 41.68 14.24 6.41
N GLY A 340 42.48 13.98 5.38
CA GLY A 340 43.84 14.53 5.26
C GLY A 340 43.84 16.06 5.25
N THR A 341 42.92 16.69 4.53
CA THR A 341 42.82 18.16 4.50
C THR A 341 42.43 18.72 5.86
N ALA A 342 41.46 18.10 6.53
CA ALA A 342 41.01 18.53 7.86
C ALA A 342 42.11 18.39 8.91
N THR A 343 42.84 17.26 8.95
CA THR A 343 43.95 17.05 9.88
C THR A 343 45.14 17.96 9.57
N GLY A 344 45.47 18.10 8.28
CA GLY A 344 46.51 19.02 7.80
C GLY A 344 46.26 20.47 8.21
N LEU A 345 45.06 20.97 7.93
CA LEU A 345 44.67 22.33 8.30
C LEU A 345 44.57 22.52 9.81
N ALA A 346 44.07 21.53 10.57
CA ALA A 346 43.99 21.61 12.02
C ALA A 346 45.37 21.78 12.65
N VAL A 347 46.36 21.00 12.22
CA VAL A 347 47.74 21.14 12.70
C VAL A 347 48.35 22.46 12.25
N PHE A 348 48.19 22.84 10.98
CA PHE A 348 48.67 24.12 10.47
C PHE A 348 48.13 25.32 11.27
N LEU A 349 46.81 25.38 11.46
CA LEU A 349 46.16 26.46 12.20
C LEU A 349 46.56 26.46 13.68
N ALA A 350 46.70 25.29 14.29
CA ALA A 350 47.19 25.17 15.66
C ALA A 350 48.63 25.71 15.78
N THR A 351 49.53 25.34 14.87
CA THR A 351 50.92 25.83 14.87
C THR A 351 50.98 27.34 14.63
N MET A 352 50.23 27.86 13.65
CA MET A 352 50.16 29.29 13.36
C MET A 352 49.58 30.10 14.53
N PHE A 353 48.54 29.58 15.19
CA PHE A 353 47.95 30.20 16.37
C PHE A 353 48.96 30.28 17.52
N LEU A 354 49.76 29.24 17.73
CA LEU A 354 50.80 29.23 18.77
C LEU A 354 51.94 30.22 18.49
N ILE A 355 52.30 30.41 17.21
CA ILE A 355 53.27 31.43 16.80
C ILE A 355 52.73 32.83 17.13
N LEU A 356 51.47 33.12 16.76
CA LEU A 356 50.84 34.42 17.01
C LEU A 356 50.64 34.74 18.50
N LYS A 357 50.34 33.72 19.32
CA LYS A 357 50.10 33.89 20.77
C LYS A 357 51.38 34.03 21.60
N GLY A 358 52.55 33.83 21.01
CA GLY A 358 53.82 34.23 21.61
C GLY A 358 54.21 33.52 22.92
N GLY A 359 53.97 32.21 23.07
CA GLY A 359 54.87 31.47 23.98
C GLY A 359 54.36 30.76 25.23
N THR A 360 53.09 30.86 25.66
CA THR A 360 52.77 30.40 27.03
C THR A 360 51.85 29.17 27.10
N GLY A 361 52.42 28.06 27.61
CA GLY A 361 51.73 26.83 28.04
C GLY A 361 51.47 25.77 26.97
N ALA A 362 50.92 26.16 25.80
CA ALA A 362 50.45 25.21 24.79
C ALA A 362 51.56 24.62 23.88
N HIS A 363 52.77 25.20 23.93
CA HIS A 363 53.96 24.66 23.23
C HIS A 363 54.33 23.24 23.64
N LYS A 364 54.02 22.86 24.89
CA LYS A 364 54.39 21.56 25.44
C LYS A 364 53.73 20.38 24.73
N TYR A 365 52.52 20.55 24.18
CA TYR A 365 51.76 19.44 23.59
C TYR A 365 51.88 19.40 22.07
N VAL A 366 51.80 20.56 21.40
CA VAL A 366 51.95 20.63 19.94
C VAL A 366 53.41 20.48 19.52
N GLY A 367 54.36 20.84 20.39
CA GLY A 367 55.78 20.62 20.15
C GLY A 367 56.15 19.14 20.01
N LEU A 368 55.45 18.24 20.71
CA LEU A 368 55.68 16.78 20.65
C LEU A 368 55.47 16.17 19.25
N LEU A 369 54.86 16.92 18.33
CA LEU A 369 54.77 16.48 16.93
C LEU A 369 56.15 16.38 16.28
N ASP A 370 57.19 17.04 16.80
CA ASP A 370 58.58 16.90 16.34
C ASP A 370 59.11 15.46 16.46
N GLN A 371 58.60 14.67 17.42
CA GLN A 371 58.94 13.27 17.61
C GLN A 371 58.40 12.37 16.48
N TYR A 372 57.39 12.84 15.76
CA TYR A 372 56.69 12.08 14.72
C TYR A 372 56.87 12.67 13.32
N PHE A 373 57.04 13.99 13.22
CA PHE A 373 57.17 14.73 11.97
C PHE A 373 58.60 15.25 11.84
N ALA A 374 59.42 14.56 11.06
CA ALA A 374 60.81 14.93 10.89
C ALA A 374 60.95 16.35 10.32
N GLY A 375 61.70 17.20 11.03
CA GLY A 375 61.90 18.61 10.68
C GLY A 375 60.79 19.55 11.16
N TYR A 376 59.76 19.04 11.84
CA TYR A 376 58.72 19.89 12.41
C TYR A 376 59.25 20.72 13.59
N THR A 377 58.97 22.01 13.57
CA THR A 377 59.23 22.94 14.67
C THR A 377 58.04 23.89 14.80
N ILE A 378 57.93 24.62 15.91
CA ILE A 378 56.90 25.65 16.07
C ILE A 378 57.39 26.93 15.37
N SER A 379 57.34 26.91 14.04
CA SER A 379 57.76 27.98 13.13
C SER A 379 56.84 28.02 11.91
N VAL A 380 56.92 29.08 11.11
CA VAL A 380 56.12 29.16 9.87
C VAL A 380 56.44 28.01 8.93
N GLU A 381 57.73 27.67 8.77
CA GLU A 381 58.18 26.52 7.98
C GLU A 381 57.66 25.21 8.58
N GLY A 382 57.77 25.06 9.90
CA GLY A 382 57.25 23.90 10.61
C GLY A 382 55.73 23.74 10.51
N ALA A 383 54.95 24.83 10.40
CA ALA A 383 53.51 24.74 10.14
C ALA A 383 53.21 24.08 8.79
N PHE A 384 53.95 24.39 7.73
CA PHE A 384 53.82 23.73 6.42
C PHE A 384 54.29 22.28 6.46
N ILE A 385 55.35 21.97 7.21
CA ILE A 385 55.81 20.59 7.44
C ILE A 385 54.72 19.78 8.17
N GLY A 386 54.14 20.36 9.23
CA GLY A 386 53.05 19.75 10.00
C GLY A 386 51.79 19.54 9.16
N LEU A 387 51.46 20.49 8.28
CA LEU A 387 50.38 20.35 7.30
C LEU A 387 50.61 19.13 6.39
N GLY A 388 51.81 19.02 5.81
CA GLY A 388 52.17 17.94 4.89
C GLY A 388 52.10 16.55 5.54
N TYR A 389 52.73 16.39 6.70
CA TYR A 389 52.72 15.12 7.43
C TYR A 389 51.31 14.74 7.93
N SER A 390 50.57 15.70 8.49
CA SER A 390 49.23 15.44 9.01
C SER A 390 48.23 15.17 7.90
N PHE A 391 48.41 15.80 6.74
CA PHE A 391 47.67 15.48 5.53
C PHE A 391 47.96 14.05 5.07
N PHE A 392 49.23 13.68 4.95
CA PHE A 392 49.63 12.35 4.50
C PHE A 392 49.08 11.24 5.40
N TRP A 393 49.27 11.36 6.71
CA TRP A 393 48.75 10.36 7.66
C TRP A 393 47.22 10.37 7.72
N GLY A 394 46.58 11.54 7.74
CA GLY A 394 45.12 11.66 7.70
C GLY A 394 44.53 11.05 6.42
N PHE A 395 45.20 11.22 5.29
CA PHE A 395 44.83 10.61 4.02
C PHE A 395 44.91 9.08 4.09
N ILE A 396 46.03 8.52 4.57
CA ILE A 396 46.19 7.06 4.70
C ILE A 396 45.13 6.46 5.63
N PHE A 397 44.92 7.06 6.81
CA PHE A 397 43.93 6.56 7.76
C PHE A 397 42.50 6.70 7.23
N GLY A 398 42.17 7.83 6.59
CA GLY A 398 40.88 8.04 5.94
C GLY A 398 40.63 7.00 4.84
N TRP A 399 41.61 6.77 3.97
CA TRP A 399 41.53 5.78 2.91
C TRP A 399 41.32 4.37 3.47
N LEU A 400 42.12 3.99 4.48
CA LEU A 400 42.06 2.66 5.10
C LEU A 400 40.71 2.44 5.78
N PHE A 401 40.20 3.45 6.50
CA PHE A 401 38.88 3.39 7.12
C PHE A 401 37.77 3.21 6.09
N ALA A 402 37.77 4.00 5.01
CA ALA A 402 36.78 3.89 3.94
C ALA A 402 36.84 2.51 3.26
N TYR A 403 38.04 1.97 3.03
CA TYR A 403 38.24 0.63 2.50
C TYR A 403 37.67 -0.45 3.43
N ILE A 404 38.06 -0.44 4.70
CA ILE A 404 37.63 -1.43 5.70
C ILE A 404 36.11 -1.39 5.88
N ARG A 405 35.52 -0.19 6.03
CA ARG A 405 34.07 -0.02 6.14
C ARG A 405 33.38 -0.62 4.91
N ASN A 406 33.80 -0.24 3.71
CA ASN A 406 33.19 -0.74 2.47
C ASN A 406 33.29 -2.26 2.34
N PHE A 407 34.40 -2.85 2.78
CA PHE A 407 34.59 -4.31 2.79
C PHE A 407 33.60 -5.00 3.73
N PHE A 408 33.48 -4.56 4.98
CA PHE A 408 32.52 -5.15 5.93
C PHE A 408 31.07 -4.92 5.55
N THR A 409 30.73 -3.73 5.05
CA THR A 409 29.40 -3.45 4.49
C THR A 409 29.09 -4.38 3.32
N GLY A 410 30.06 -4.62 2.43
CA GLY A 410 29.93 -5.57 1.32
C GLY A 410 29.71 -7.01 1.79
N LEU A 411 30.47 -7.47 2.79
CA LEU A 411 30.29 -8.79 3.40
C LEU A 411 28.91 -8.95 4.06
N PHE A 412 28.43 -7.92 4.75
CA PHE A 412 27.11 -7.92 5.38
C PHE A 412 25.99 -8.02 4.35
N ILE A 413 26.04 -7.20 3.29
CA ILE A 413 25.09 -7.25 2.17
C ILE A 413 25.13 -8.62 1.49
N PHE A 414 26.32 -9.17 1.25
CA PHE A 414 26.49 -10.50 0.67
C PHE A 414 25.86 -11.59 1.55
N LYS A 415 26.07 -11.53 2.87
CA LYS A 415 25.48 -12.47 3.83
C LYS A 415 23.95 -12.42 3.79
N ILE A 416 23.36 -11.23 3.83
CA ILE A 416 21.90 -11.04 3.75
C ILE A 416 21.35 -11.59 2.42
N LYS A 417 22.01 -11.27 1.30
CA LYS A 417 21.59 -11.75 -0.02
C LYS A 417 21.62 -13.27 -0.07
N ARG A 418 22.69 -13.89 0.45
CA ARG A 418 22.85 -15.35 0.47
C ARG A 418 21.84 -16.03 1.40
N GLU A 419 21.55 -15.47 2.57
CA GLU A 419 20.51 -15.99 3.47
C GLU A 419 19.12 -15.96 2.81
N ARG A 420 18.81 -14.88 2.06
CA ARG A 420 17.55 -14.79 1.30
C ARG A 420 17.50 -15.75 0.12
N GLU A 421 18.59 -15.89 -0.64
CA GLU A 421 18.67 -16.85 -1.74
C GLU A 421 18.51 -18.30 -1.24
N LEU A 422 19.14 -18.66 -0.11
CA LEU A 422 18.97 -19.96 0.53
C LEU A 422 17.56 -20.18 1.05
N SER A 423 16.91 -19.16 1.62
CA SER A 423 15.51 -19.25 2.07
C SER A 423 14.56 -19.43 0.89
N SER A 424 14.77 -18.67 -0.19
CA SER A 424 14.03 -18.79 -1.44
C SER A 424 14.23 -20.16 -2.11
N PHE A 425 15.47 -20.67 -2.11
CA PHE A 425 15.79 -21.99 -2.66
C PHE A 425 15.22 -23.13 -1.81
N LYS A 426 15.22 -23.01 -0.48
CA LYS A 426 14.52 -23.95 0.40
C LYS A 426 13.03 -23.96 0.11
N ASN A 427 12.40 -22.79 0.01
CA ASN A 427 10.98 -22.70 -0.36
C ASN A 427 10.68 -23.27 -1.75
N PHE A 428 11.63 -23.22 -2.69
CA PHE A 428 11.52 -23.83 -4.02
C PHE A 428 11.73 -25.35 -3.99
N ILE A 429 12.67 -25.86 -3.19
CA ILE A 429 12.88 -27.30 -2.98
C ILE A 429 11.69 -27.90 -2.22
N ASP A 430 11.13 -27.20 -1.23
CA ASP A 430 9.92 -27.62 -0.51
C ASP A 430 8.65 -27.56 -1.39
N TYR A 431 8.75 -26.92 -2.57
CA TYR A 431 7.69 -26.84 -3.59
C TYR A 431 7.79 -27.94 -4.67
N ILE A 432 8.94 -28.61 -4.82
CA ILE A 432 9.14 -29.79 -5.68
C ILE A 432 8.86 -31.05 -4.85
#